data_AF-A0A932CGS0-F1
#
_entry.id   AF-A0A932CGS0-F1
#
_cell.length_a   1.000
_cell.length_b   1.000
_cell.length_c   1.000
_cell.angle_alpha   90.00
_cell.angle_beta   90.00
_cell.angle_gamma   90.00
#
_symmetry.space_group_name_H-M   'P 1'
#
loop_
_entity.id
_entity.type
_entity.pdbx_description
1 polymer ?
#
loop_
_entity_poly.entity_id
_entity_poly.type
_entity_poly.pdbx_seq_one_letter_code
_entity_poly.pdbx_strand_id
1 'polypeptide(L)' 'MWRYRNAAHYLAGALTAVSVLANPVLAPVGLAVFLAYEINEDWHIRDSAYHDILEFAVGYFLATAGLICLYIRS' A
#
# COMPACT_ATOMS: atom_id res chain seq x y z
N MET A 1 -16.38 9.18 13.53
CA MET A 1 -15.95 9.90 12.31
C MET A 1 -14.65 9.26 11.85
N TRP A 2 -14.69 8.44 10.80
CA TRP A 2 -13.51 7.82 10.19
C TRP A 2 -12.74 8.91 9.44
N ARG A 3 -11.68 9.45 10.06
CA ARG A 3 -10.83 10.50 9.50
C ARG A 3 -9.69 9.77 8.81
N TYR A 4 -9.49 9.98 7.51
CA TYR A 4 -8.29 9.56 6.78
C TYR A 4 -7.06 9.96 7.58
N ARG A 5 -6.34 8.98 8.15
CA ARG A 5 -5.35 9.28 9.19
C ARG A 5 -4.02 9.66 8.58
N ASN A 6 -3.59 8.95 7.53
CA ASN A 6 -2.29 9.18 6.91
C ASN A 6 -2.34 8.97 5.39
N ALA A 7 -2.40 10.09 4.64
CA ALA A 7 -2.30 10.06 3.17
C ALA A 7 -1.05 9.31 2.64
N ALA A 8 -0.03 9.18 3.47
CA ALA A 8 1.18 8.40 3.19
C ALA A 8 0.91 6.90 2.95
N HIS A 9 -0.10 6.30 3.57
CA HIS A 9 -0.41 4.86 3.40
C HIS A 9 -0.92 4.56 1.99
N TYR A 10 -1.80 5.42 1.46
CA TYR A 10 -2.21 5.36 0.06
C TYR A 10 -1.02 5.47 -0.90
N LEU A 11 -0.11 6.41 -0.63
CA LEU A 11 1.10 6.58 -1.44
C LEU A 11 2.02 5.37 -1.34
N ALA A 12 2.19 4.79 -0.16
CA ALA A 12 2.98 3.58 0.06
C ALA A 12 2.43 2.39 -0.74
N GLY A 13 1.10 2.21 -0.73
CA GLY A 13 0.43 1.22 -1.57
C GLY A 13 0.68 1.44 -3.05
N ALA A 14 0.52 2.69 -3.52
CA ALA A 14 0.74 3.04 -4.92
C ALA A 14 2.19 2.81 -5.37
N LEU A 15 3.17 3.24 -4.58
CA LEU A 15 4.59 3.01 -4.85
C LEU A 15 4.94 1.52 -4.84
N THR A 16 4.35 0.75 -3.93
CA THR A 16 4.53 -0.71 -3.89
C THR A 16 4.04 -1.36 -5.19
N ALA A 17 2.87 -0.96 -5.71
CA ALA A 17 2.37 -1.46 -6.99
C ALA A 17 3.29 -1.08 -8.16
N VAL A 18 3.73 0.19 -8.24
CA VAL A 18 4.62 0.69 -9.30
C VAL A 18 6.01 0.05 -9.25
N SER A 19 6.49 -0.37 -8.08
CA SER A 19 7.80 -1.00 -7.90
C SER A 19 7.97 -2.29 -8.73
N VAL A 20 6.87 -2.95 -9.10
CA VAL A 20 6.87 -4.13 -9.97
C VAL A 20 7.54 -3.87 -11.32
N LEU A 21 7.49 -2.62 -11.80
CA LEU A 21 8.14 -2.19 -13.05
C LEU A 21 9.66 -2.18 -12.95
N ALA A 22 10.21 -1.99 -11.75
CA ALA A 22 11.65 -2.02 -11.51
C ALA A 22 12.13 -3.45 -11.25
N ASN A 23 11.42 -4.19 -10.40
CA ASN A 23 11.66 -5.61 -10.15
C ASN A 23 10.40 -6.24 -9.53
N PRO A 24 9.90 -7.37 -10.06
CA PRO A 24 8.65 -7.98 -9.59
C PRO A 24 8.68 -8.43 -8.12
N VAL A 25 9.87 -8.63 -7.53
CA VAL A 25 10.03 -8.99 -6.12
C VAL A 25 9.80 -7.81 -5.17
N LEU A 26 9.95 -6.56 -5.64
CA LEU A 26 9.80 -5.39 -4.79
C LEU A 26 8.35 -5.18 -4.30
N ALA A 27 7.35 -5.55 -5.10
CA ALA A 27 5.95 -5.43 -4.70
C ALA A 27 5.59 -6.33 -3.49
N PRO A 28 5.84 -7.66 -3.51
CA PRO A 28 5.58 -8.49 -2.33
C PRO A 28 6.47 -8.15 -1.14
N VAL A 29 7.73 -7.71 -1.36
CA VAL A 29 8.61 -7.23 -0.27
C VAL A 29 8.05 -5.94 0.35
N GLY A 30 7.62 -4.98 -0.45
CA GLY A 30 7.04 -3.72 0.03
C GLY A 30 5.77 -3.95 0.83
N LEU A 31 4.89 -4.85 0.38
CA LEU A 31 3.71 -5.28 1.14
C LEU A 31 4.11 -5.89 2.49
N ALA A 32 5.07 -6.82 2.50
CA ALA A 32 5.51 -7.49 3.74
C ALA A 32 6.11 -6.49 4.73
N VAL A 33 6.93 -5.55 4.26
CA VAL A 33 7.52 -4.49 5.10
C VAL A 33 6.44 -3.58 5.68
N PHE A 34 5.47 -3.16 4.87
CA PHE A 34 4.37 -2.31 5.33
C PHE A 34 3.52 -3.03 6.39
N LEU A 35 3.13 -4.29 6.15
CA LEU A 35 2.38 -5.07 7.15
C LEU A 35 3.15 -5.26 8.45
N ALA A 36 4.46 -5.55 8.37
CA ALA A 36 5.30 -5.69 9.56
C ALA A 36 5.39 -4.37 10.34
N TYR A 37 5.49 -3.24 9.64
CA TYR A 37 5.49 -1.90 10.23
C TYR A 37 4.17 -1.63 10.98
N GLU A 38 3.02 -1.78 10.31
CA GLU A 38 1.70 -1.47 10.90
C GLU A 38 1.34 -2.41 12.07
N ILE A 39 1.65 -3.70 11.96
CA ILE A 39 1.44 -4.66 13.06
C ILE A 39 2.31 -4.29 14.26
N ASN A 40 3.57 -3.91 14.00
CA ASN A 40 4.45 -3.45 15.06
C ASN A 40 3.96 -2.13 15.67
N GLU A 41 3.49 -1.18 14.88
CA GLU A 41 2.93 0.09 15.36
C GLU A 41 1.68 -0.14 16.22
N ASP A 42 0.71 -0.95 15.78
CA ASP A 42 -0.50 -1.29 16.55
C ASP A 42 -0.15 -1.99 17.87
N TRP A 43 0.86 -2.87 17.88
CA TRP A 43 1.33 -3.49 19.12
C TRP A 43 1.81 -2.48 20.17
N HIS A 44 2.45 -1.39 19.74
CA HIS A 44 3.04 -0.39 20.63
C HIS A 44 2.12 0.79 20.94
N ILE A 45 1.33 1.23 19.96
CA ILE A 45 0.59 2.50 19.99
C ILE A 45 -0.94 2.25 20.00
N ARG A 46 -1.38 1.00 19.80
CA ARG A 46 -2.80 0.61 19.66
C ARG A 46 -3.53 1.49 18.64
N ASP A 47 -2.81 1.83 17.59
CA ASP A 47 -3.38 2.49 16.43
C ASP A 47 -4.13 1.46 15.58
N SER A 48 -5.29 1.80 15.03
CA SER A 48 -6.15 0.86 14.33
C SER A 48 -5.54 0.43 12.99
N ALA A 49 -4.60 -0.52 13.01
CA ALA A 49 -3.88 -1.02 11.83
C ALA A 49 -4.82 -1.52 10.71
N TYR A 50 -6.06 -1.91 11.05
CA TYR A 50 -7.07 -2.21 10.04
C TYR A 50 -7.30 -1.03 9.07
N HIS A 51 -7.37 0.20 9.58
CA HIS A 51 -7.55 1.38 8.75
C HIS A 51 -6.32 1.66 7.90
N ASP A 52 -5.13 1.58 8.48
CA ASP A 52 -3.90 1.88 7.76
C ASP A 52 -3.63 0.85 6.64
N ILE A 53 -3.92 -0.42 6.90
CA ILE A 53 -3.89 -1.48 5.89
C ILE A 53 -4.94 -1.23 4.80
N LEU A 54 -6.14 -0.77 5.14
CA LEU A 54 -7.16 -0.43 4.15
C LEU A 54 -6.72 0.75 3.27
N GLU A 55 -6.15 1.80 3.85
CA GLU A 55 -5.61 2.96 3.12
C GLU A 55 -4.50 2.52 2.14
N PHE A 56 -3.57 1.67 2.59
CA PHE A 56 -2.56 1.06 1.73
C PHE A 56 -3.18 0.23 0.60
N ALA A 57 -4.14 -0.64 0.91
CA ALA A 57 -4.77 -1.52 -0.08
C ALA A 57 -5.49 -0.74 -1.17
N VAL A 58 -6.16 0.37 -0.81
CA VAL A 58 -6.79 1.27 -1.79
C VAL A 58 -5.76 1.89 -2.72
N GLY A 59 -4.65 2.42 -2.18
CA GLY A 59 -3.56 2.97 -2.98
C GLY A 59 -2.93 1.96 -3.93
N TYR A 60 -2.65 0.75 -3.42
CA TYR A 60 -2.12 -0.37 -4.19
C TYR A 60 -3.06 -0.78 -5.32
N PHE A 61 -4.36 -0.89 -5.03
CA PHE A 61 -5.37 -1.28 -6.01
C PHE A 61 -5.52 -0.25 -7.13
N LEU A 62 -5.64 1.04 -6.79
CA LEU A 62 -5.80 2.11 -7.77
C LEU A 62 -4.57 2.21 -8.71
N ALA A 63 -3.37 2.12 -8.15
CA ALA A 63 -2.14 2.12 -8.94
C ALA A 63 -2.05 0.87 -9.84
N THR A 64 -2.38 -0.30 -9.33
CA THR A 64 -2.43 -1.54 -10.12
C THR A 64 -3.42 -1.43 -11.28
N ALA A 65 -4.63 -0.92 -11.03
CA ALA A 65 -5.63 -0.69 -12.08
C ALA A 65 -5.11 0.29 -13.15
N GLY A 66 -4.44 1.38 -12.73
CA GLY A 66 -3.77 2.31 -13.64
C GLY A 66 -2.71 1.65 -14.51
N LEU A 67 -1.83 0.85 -13.90
CA LEU A 67 -0.80 0.09 -14.62
C LEU A 67 -1.40 -0.88 -15.63
N ILE A 68 -2.46 -1.61 -15.27
CA ILE A 68 -3.19 -2.50 -16.18
C ILE A 68 -3.75 -1.71 -17.37
N CYS A 69 -4.38 -0.56 -17.12
CA CYS A 69 -4.91 0.28 -18.19
C CYS A 69 -3.83 0.79 -19.15
N LEU A 70 -2.65 1.15 -18.62
CA LEU A 70 -1.50 1.57 -19.43
C LEU A 70 -0.90 0.40 -20.23
N TYR A 71 -0.81 -0.78 -19.62
CA TYR A 71 -0.26 -1.96 -20.25
C TYR A 71 -1.14 -2.48 -21.38
N ILE A 72 -2.47 -2.50 -21.21
CA ILE A 72 -3.42 -2.91 -22.27
C ILE A 72 -3.40 -1.95 -23.48
N ARG A 73 -2.95 -0.70 -23.28
CA ARG A 73 -2.83 0.32 -24.34
C ARG A 73 -1.51 0.25 -25.11
N SER A 74 -0.54 -0.52 -24.65
CA SER A 74 0.83 -0.62 -25.20
C SER A 74 0.94 -1.79 -26.18
#